data_AF-D0TTM6-F1
#
_entry.id   AF-D0TTM6-F1
#
_cell.length_a   1.000
_cell.length_b   1.000
_cell.length_c   1.000
_cell.angle_alpha   90.00
_cell.angle_beta   90.00
_cell.angle_gamma   90.00
#
_symmetry.space_group_name_H-M   'P 1'
#
loop_
_entity.id
_entity.type
_entity.pdbx_description
1 polymer ?
#
loop_
_entity_poly.entity_id
_entity_poly.type
_entity_poly.pdbx_seq_one_letter_code
_entity_poly.pdbx_strand_id
1 'polypeptide(L)'
;MILSYKIHTVTPYINWIYFFHAWGFQPRFAAIANIHGCDVCRASWLTTFPEEERNKASEAMQLFKEANRMLDLLDRDYEVKTLFKLCKANSDGDNLIIEKEKDQFVTFPLLRQQTPKRDGSPFLCLSDFIRPLSSGIPDTIGAFASSIDADMEGLYEQDPYKHLLVQTLSDRLAEAATEKMHEYVRKEAWGYAKEENLGIADLLVEKYQGIRPAVGYPSLPDQSVNFLLDELLDMKQIGISLTENGAMYPHASVCGLMFSHPASEYFSVGKIGEDQLEDYTRRRGKSIEEMRKFLAANLQ
;
A
#
# COMPACT_ATOMS: atom_id res chain seq x y z
N MET A 1 -0.99 5.14 16.72
CA MET A 1 0.44 5.31 17.04
C MET A 1 1.12 5.88 15.82
N ILE A 2 1.96 6.90 16.00
CA ILE A 2 2.72 7.54 14.91
C ILE A 2 4.17 7.07 15.02
N LEU A 3 4.76 6.66 13.90
CA LEU A 3 6.17 6.32 13.78
C LEU A 3 6.80 7.23 12.72
N SER A 4 7.97 7.80 13.03
CA SER A 4 8.77 8.59 12.08
C SER A 4 10.02 7.82 11.71
N TYR A 5 10.33 7.75 10.40
CA TYR A 5 11.48 7.04 9.89
C TYR A 5 12.40 7.97 9.11
N LYS A 6 13.69 7.93 9.45
CA LYS A 6 14.74 8.41 8.54
C LYS A 6 14.72 7.57 7.25
N ILE A 7 14.92 8.23 6.11
CA ILE A 7 14.84 7.65 4.77
C ILE A 7 15.75 6.43 4.65
N HIS A 8 17.01 6.51 5.12
CA HIS A 8 17.96 5.40 5.03
C HIS A 8 17.47 4.14 5.77
N THR A 9 16.58 4.29 6.75
CA THR A 9 16.04 3.16 7.52
C THR A 9 14.87 2.46 6.81
N VAL A 10 14.25 3.09 5.82
CA VAL A 10 13.18 2.51 4.99
C VAL A 10 13.67 2.18 3.58
N THR A 11 14.78 2.75 3.12
CA THR A 11 15.39 2.43 1.82
C THR A 11 15.53 0.92 1.53
N PRO A 12 15.92 0.06 2.49
CA PRO A 12 15.96 -1.39 2.25
C PRO A 12 14.61 -2.00 1.87
N TYR A 13 13.50 -1.39 2.28
CA TYR A 13 12.13 -1.87 2.01
C TYR A 13 11.57 -1.36 0.68
N ILE A 14 12.34 -0.58 -0.10
CA ILE A 14 11.90 -0.11 -1.41
C ILE A 14 11.78 -1.30 -2.38
N ASN A 15 10.58 -1.48 -2.94
CA ASN A 15 10.39 -2.36 -4.07
C ASN A 15 10.81 -1.65 -5.37
N TRP A 16 12.06 -1.90 -5.78
CA TRP A 16 12.65 -1.27 -6.96
C TRP A 16 12.02 -1.69 -8.29
N ILE A 17 11.24 -2.79 -8.34
CA ILE A 17 10.53 -3.20 -9.56
C ILE A 17 9.57 -2.10 -10.01
N TYR A 18 8.79 -1.54 -9.08
CA TYR A 18 7.84 -0.49 -9.36
C TYR A 18 8.51 0.85 -9.67
N PHE A 19 9.66 1.14 -9.03
CA PHE A 19 10.49 2.29 -9.38
C PHE A 19 10.89 2.21 -10.85
N PHE A 20 11.50 1.10 -11.28
CA PHE A 20 11.93 0.93 -12.66
C PHE A 20 10.77 0.90 -13.66
N HIS A 21 9.62 0.33 -13.28
CA HIS A 21 8.42 0.35 -14.10
C HIS A 21 7.93 1.78 -14.39
N ALA A 22 7.95 2.68 -13.40
CA ALA A 22 7.60 4.09 -13.59
C ALA A 22 8.52 4.80 -14.62
N TRP A 23 9.74 4.31 -14.79
CA TRP A 23 10.73 4.78 -15.76
C TRP A 23 10.74 3.98 -17.08
N GLY A 24 9.74 3.11 -17.33
CA GLY A 24 9.62 2.35 -18.58
C GLY A 24 10.61 1.18 -18.72
N PHE A 25 11.22 0.75 -17.62
CA PHE A 25 12.06 -0.44 -17.58
C PHE A 25 11.24 -1.69 -17.27
N GLN A 26 11.64 -2.81 -17.88
CA GLN A 26 11.08 -4.12 -17.54
C GLN A 26 11.55 -4.55 -16.13
N PRO A 27 10.78 -5.36 -15.40
CA PRO A 27 11.10 -5.76 -14.02
C PRO A 27 12.50 -6.33 -13.82
N ARG A 28 13.05 -7.07 -14.81
CA ARG A 28 14.40 -7.66 -14.72
C ARG A 28 15.53 -6.64 -14.51
N PHE A 29 15.36 -5.38 -14.93
CA PHE A 29 16.37 -4.34 -14.71
C PHE A 29 16.49 -3.95 -13.23
N ALA A 30 15.43 -4.16 -12.43
CA ALA A 30 15.46 -3.91 -10.99
C ALA A 30 16.40 -4.84 -10.22
N ALA A 31 16.87 -5.94 -10.83
CA ALA A 31 17.85 -6.83 -10.21
C ALA A 31 19.19 -6.14 -9.87
N ILE A 32 19.47 -4.95 -10.44
CA ILE A 32 20.61 -4.11 -10.04
C ILE A 32 20.56 -3.73 -8.54
N ALA A 33 19.37 -3.63 -7.95
CA ALA A 33 19.22 -3.32 -6.52
C ALA A 33 19.66 -4.49 -5.62
N ASN A 34 19.82 -5.70 -6.16
CA ASN A 34 20.12 -6.92 -5.42
C ASN A 34 21.60 -7.32 -5.47
N ILE A 35 22.47 -6.51 -6.09
CA ILE A 35 23.91 -6.79 -6.17
C ILE A 35 24.71 -5.95 -5.16
N HIS A 36 25.90 -6.43 -4.78
CA HIS A 36 26.79 -5.77 -3.81
C HIS A 36 27.27 -4.35 -4.21
N GLY A 37 27.01 -3.90 -5.45
CA GLY A 37 27.31 -2.53 -5.88
C GLY A 37 28.79 -2.22 -6.13
N CYS A 38 29.70 -3.19 -6.06
CA CYS A 38 31.08 -2.98 -6.52
C CYS A 38 31.17 -3.03 -8.05
N ASP A 39 32.24 -2.46 -8.62
CA ASP A 39 32.39 -2.36 -10.07
C ASP A 39 32.45 -3.72 -10.75
N VAL A 40 33.01 -4.73 -10.08
CA VAL A 40 33.03 -6.12 -10.57
C VAL A 40 31.61 -6.70 -10.65
N CYS A 41 30.79 -6.52 -9.61
CA CYS A 41 29.40 -7.00 -9.61
C CYS A 41 28.56 -6.26 -10.65
N ARG A 42 28.76 -4.94 -10.83
CA ARG A 42 28.06 -4.14 -11.85
C ARG A 42 28.44 -4.60 -13.25
N ALA A 43 29.72 -4.79 -13.52
CA ALA A 43 30.21 -5.31 -14.80
C ALA A 43 29.64 -6.71 -15.08
N SER A 44 29.66 -7.60 -14.07
CA SER A 44 29.08 -8.94 -14.18
C SER A 44 27.57 -8.89 -14.46
N TRP A 45 26.82 -8.02 -13.78
CA TRP A 45 25.38 -7.84 -14.03
C TRP A 45 25.11 -7.35 -15.46
N LEU A 46 25.90 -6.43 -16.01
CA LEU A 46 25.73 -6.01 -17.42
C LEU A 46 25.94 -7.17 -18.40
N THR A 47 26.85 -8.10 -18.10
CA THR A 47 27.09 -9.27 -18.97
C THR A 47 25.96 -10.28 -18.98
N THR A 48 25.01 -10.21 -18.04
CA THR A 48 23.82 -11.10 -18.06
C THR A 48 22.79 -10.69 -19.11
N PHE A 49 22.94 -9.51 -19.71
CA PHE A 49 22.05 -9.00 -20.76
C PHE A 49 22.62 -9.28 -22.17
N PRO A 50 21.75 -9.60 -23.14
CA PRO A 50 22.10 -9.60 -24.56
C PRO A 50 22.74 -8.26 -24.97
N GLU A 51 23.63 -8.30 -25.97
CA GLU A 51 24.40 -7.13 -26.38
C GLU A 51 23.51 -5.95 -26.78
N GLU A 52 22.40 -6.22 -27.46
CA GLU A 52 21.38 -5.26 -27.86
C GLU A 52 20.68 -4.54 -26.69
N GLU A 53 20.71 -5.12 -25.48
CA GLU A 53 20.09 -4.55 -24.27
C GLU A 53 21.10 -3.94 -23.30
N ARG A 54 22.41 -4.08 -23.53
CA ARG A 54 23.45 -3.58 -22.61
C ARG A 54 23.40 -2.06 -22.41
N ASN A 55 23.06 -1.31 -23.46
CA ASN A 55 22.91 0.14 -23.34
C ASN A 55 21.78 0.49 -22.37
N LYS A 56 20.62 -0.17 -22.52
CA LYS A 56 19.48 0.00 -21.61
C LYS A 56 19.82 -0.46 -20.18
N ALA A 57 20.58 -1.54 -20.03
CA ALA A 57 21.04 -1.99 -18.72
C ALA A 57 21.97 -0.95 -18.05
N SER A 58 22.85 -0.32 -18.83
CA SER A 58 23.72 0.76 -18.34
C SER A 58 22.91 1.98 -17.89
N GLU A 59 21.88 2.37 -18.64
CA GLU A 59 20.95 3.45 -18.25
C GLU A 59 20.23 3.12 -16.94
N ALA A 60 19.71 1.89 -16.79
CA ALA A 60 19.07 1.44 -15.55
C ALA A 60 20.02 1.51 -14.34
N MET A 61 21.27 1.11 -14.53
CA MET A 61 22.30 1.19 -13.50
C MET A 61 22.62 2.64 -13.12
N GLN A 62 22.68 3.55 -14.10
CA GLN A 62 22.91 4.96 -13.85
C GLN A 62 21.72 5.59 -13.10
N LEU A 63 20.49 5.30 -13.53
CA LEU A 63 19.26 5.74 -12.86
C LEU A 63 19.24 5.26 -11.40
N PHE A 64 19.57 4.00 -11.14
CA PHE A 64 19.66 3.46 -9.77
C PHE A 64 20.70 4.20 -8.92
N LYS A 65 21.88 4.50 -9.49
CA LYS A 65 22.93 5.25 -8.79
C LYS A 65 22.47 6.67 -8.44
N GLU A 66 21.79 7.34 -9.37
CA GLU A 66 21.25 8.68 -9.16
C GLU A 66 20.10 8.69 -8.16
N ALA A 67 19.24 7.68 -8.19
CA ALA A 67 18.18 7.46 -7.21
C ALA A 67 18.73 7.31 -5.79
N ASN A 68 19.75 6.47 -5.58
CA ASN A 68 20.37 6.30 -4.26
C ASN A 68 21.04 7.61 -3.77
N ARG A 69 21.73 8.33 -4.67
CA ARG A 69 22.28 9.65 -4.32
C ARG A 69 21.19 10.65 -3.94
N MET A 70 20.04 10.61 -4.60
CA MET A 70 18.90 11.46 -4.25
C MET A 70 18.34 11.08 -2.87
N LEU A 71 18.19 9.79 -2.57
CA LEU A 71 17.79 9.31 -1.24
C LEU A 71 18.74 9.81 -0.13
N ASP A 72 20.06 9.75 -0.35
CA ASP A 72 21.06 10.25 0.60
C ASP A 72 20.98 11.77 0.84
N LEU A 73 20.54 12.53 -0.18
CA LEU A 73 20.33 13.96 -0.04
C LEU A 73 19.06 14.24 0.76
N LEU A 74 17.96 13.55 0.42
CA LEU A 74 16.67 13.70 1.09
C LEU A 74 16.73 13.30 2.57
N ASP A 75 17.51 12.27 2.93
CA ASP A 75 17.62 11.75 4.31
C ASP A 75 18.10 12.79 5.34
N ARG A 76 18.78 13.84 4.87
CA ARG A 76 19.30 14.92 5.72
C ARG A 76 18.18 15.79 6.29
N ASP A 77 17.18 16.05 5.45
CA ASP A 77 16.17 17.08 5.68
C ASP A 77 14.77 16.49 5.89
N TYR A 78 14.53 15.26 5.43
CA TYR A 78 13.20 14.65 5.39
C TYR A 78 13.09 13.32 6.14
N GLU A 79 11.86 13.03 6.55
CA GLU A 79 11.45 11.79 7.19
C GLU A 79 10.14 11.29 6.56
N VAL A 80 9.88 10.00 6.67
CA VAL A 80 8.60 9.39 6.27
C VAL A 80 7.83 9.05 7.54
N LYS A 81 6.58 9.51 7.63
CA LYS A 81 5.72 9.27 8.79
C LYS A 81 4.69 8.20 8.47
N THR A 82 4.47 7.33 9.44
CA THR A 82 3.40 6.34 9.40
C THR A 82 2.51 6.48 10.62
N LEU A 83 1.25 6.14 10.46
CA LEU A 83 0.22 6.17 11.48
C LEU A 83 -0.54 4.86 11.38
N PHE A 84 -0.72 4.17 12.50
CA PHE A 84 -1.57 2.98 12.53
C PHE A 84 -2.40 2.91 13.81
N LYS A 85 -3.48 2.13 13.75
CA LYS A 85 -4.35 1.84 14.88
C LYS A 85 -4.83 0.40 14.80
N LEU A 86 -4.78 -0.30 15.92
CA LEU A 86 -5.42 -1.61 16.08
C LEU A 86 -6.76 -1.39 16.77
N CYS A 87 -7.83 -1.85 16.14
CA CYS A 87 -9.20 -1.66 16.58
C CYS A 87 -9.83 -3.02 16.85
N LYS A 88 -10.74 -3.09 17.83
CA LYS A 88 -11.68 -4.23 17.87
C LYS A 88 -12.57 -4.15 16.65
N ALA A 89 -12.81 -5.29 16.02
CA ALA A 89 -13.69 -5.36 14.87
C ALA A 89 -14.38 -6.72 14.76
N ASN A 90 -15.50 -6.72 14.06
CA ASN A 90 -16.17 -7.93 13.61
C ASN A 90 -16.74 -7.71 12.20
N SER A 91 -17.03 -8.78 11.48
CA SER A 91 -17.77 -8.71 10.22
C SER A 91 -19.28 -8.81 10.44
N ASP A 92 -20.04 -8.10 9.61
CA ASP A 92 -21.50 -8.22 9.49
C ASP A 92 -21.88 -8.21 8.01
N GLY A 93 -21.98 -9.40 7.43
CA GLY A 93 -22.05 -9.60 5.98
C GLY A 93 -20.80 -9.05 5.28
N ASP A 94 -21.01 -8.18 4.30
CA ASP A 94 -19.93 -7.52 3.54
C ASP A 94 -19.46 -6.21 4.19
N ASN A 95 -19.63 -6.08 5.50
CA ASN A 95 -19.15 -4.94 6.28
C ASN A 95 -18.15 -5.37 7.34
N LEU A 96 -17.29 -4.43 7.72
CA LEU A 96 -16.56 -4.47 8.97
C LEU A 96 -17.18 -3.47 9.94
N ILE A 97 -17.41 -3.89 11.17
CA ILE A 97 -17.87 -3.03 12.27
C ILE A 97 -16.64 -2.76 13.14
N ILE A 98 -16.12 -1.55 13.09
CA ILE A 98 -14.80 -1.20 13.67
C ILE A 98 -14.99 -0.23 14.83
N GLU A 99 -14.47 -0.58 16.02
CA GLU A 99 -14.49 0.28 17.20
C GLU A 99 -13.50 1.45 17.01
N LYS A 100 -14.00 2.65 16.72
CA LYS A 100 -13.17 3.86 16.54
C LYS A 100 -12.74 4.45 17.88
N GLU A 101 -13.65 4.45 18.84
CA GLU A 101 -13.46 4.85 20.22
C GLU A 101 -14.26 3.88 21.09
N LYS A 102 -14.02 3.88 22.40
CA LYS A 102 -14.72 2.97 23.31
C LYS A 102 -16.23 3.06 23.11
N ASP A 103 -16.84 1.92 22.75
CA ASP A 103 -18.28 1.77 22.50
C ASP A 103 -18.83 2.64 21.33
N GLN A 104 -17.96 3.18 20.48
CA GLN A 104 -18.33 3.89 19.24
C GLN A 104 -17.79 3.17 18.02
N PHE A 105 -18.68 2.82 17.09
CA PHE A 105 -18.37 1.99 15.93
C PHE A 105 -18.57 2.72 14.62
N VAL A 106 -17.71 2.42 13.65
CA VAL A 106 -17.85 2.80 12.24
C VAL A 106 -18.12 1.54 11.44
N THR A 107 -19.12 1.62 10.57
CA THR A 107 -19.34 0.59 9.55
C THR A 107 -18.44 0.90 8.36
N PHE A 108 -17.61 -0.07 7.97
CA PHE A 108 -16.75 -0.01 6.79
C PHE A 108 -17.27 -1.03 5.75
N PRO A 109 -18.08 -0.59 4.77
CA PRO A 109 -18.58 -1.45 3.71
C PRO A 109 -17.45 -1.94 2.80
N LEU A 110 -17.58 -3.19 2.34
CA LEU A 110 -16.68 -3.82 1.38
C LEU A 110 -17.47 -4.40 0.19
N LEU A 111 -16.73 -4.70 -0.88
CA LEU A 111 -17.22 -5.35 -2.09
C LEU A 111 -16.82 -6.82 -2.11
N ARG A 112 -17.65 -7.63 -2.80
CA ARG A 112 -17.47 -9.07 -2.95
C ARG A 112 -17.32 -9.43 -4.42
N GLN A 113 -16.43 -10.38 -4.71
CA GLN A 113 -16.30 -10.95 -6.05
C GLN A 113 -17.66 -11.48 -6.56
N GLN A 114 -18.00 -11.24 -7.83
CA GLN A 114 -19.19 -11.82 -8.47
C GLN A 114 -18.88 -12.62 -9.74
N THR A 115 -17.61 -12.66 -10.16
CA THR A 115 -17.17 -13.43 -11.33
C THR A 115 -16.77 -14.85 -10.92
N PRO A 116 -17.46 -15.91 -11.37
CA PRO A 116 -17.15 -17.28 -10.97
C PRO A 116 -15.74 -17.67 -11.42
N LYS A 117 -14.97 -18.28 -10.52
CA LYS A 117 -13.68 -18.87 -10.86
C LYS A 117 -13.90 -20.29 -11.41
N ARG A 118 -13.08 -20.71 -12.39
CA ARG A 118 -13.22 -22.02 -13.07
C ARG A 118 -13.02 -23.21 -12.14
N ASP A 119 -12.26 -23.02 -11.07
CA ASP A 119 -11.94 -24.01 -10.05
C ASP A 119 -13.02 -24.14 -8.96
N GLY A 120 -14.09 -23.34 -9.03
CA GLY A 120 -15.15 -23.33 -8.02
C GLY A 120 -14.75 -22.65 -6.70
N SER A 121 -13.62 -21.92 -6.69
CA SER A 121 -13.18 -21.15 -5.53
C SER A 121 -14.25 -20.13 -5.09
N PRO A 122 -14.32 -19.84 -3.78
CA PRO A 122 -15.32 -18.93 -3.24
C PRO A 122 -15.18 -17.50 -3.77
N PHE A 123 -16.28 -16.76 -3.70
CA PHE A 123 -16.33 -15.34 -3.97
C PHE A 123 -15.84 -14.55 -2.75
N LEU A 124 -14.62 -14.03 -2.83
CA LEU A 124 -13.98 -13.40 -1.69
C LEU A 124 -14.52 -11.98 -1.44
N CYS A 125 -14.63 -11.65 -0.16
CA CYS A 125 -14.75 -10.30 0.39
C CYS A 125 -13.73 -10.14 1.53
N LEU A 126 -13.18 -8.95 1.72
CA LEU A 126 -12.23 -8.71 2.82
C LEU A 126 -12.86 -8.96 4.21
N SER A 127 -14.19 -8.87 4.35
CA SER A 127 -14.89 -9.16 5.60
C SER A 127 -14.83 -10.63 6.00
N ASP A 128 -14.57 -11.54 5.05
CA ASP A 128 -14.48 -12.98 5.28
C ASP A 128 -13.27 -13.33 6.17
N PHE A 129 -12.27 -12.46 6.24
CA PHE A 129 -11.06 -12.63 7.04
C PHE A 129 -11.14 -12.04 8.46
N ILE A 130 -12.32 -11.57 8.86
CA ILE A 130 -12.59 -11.05 10.20
C ILE A 130 -13.74 -11.83 10.81
N ARG A 131 -13.61 -12.20 12.08
CA ARG A 131 -14.62 -13.00 12.78
C ARG A 131 -16.00 -12.33 12.74
N PRO A 132 -17.08 -13.07 12.43
CA PRO A 132 -18.42 -12.51 12.35
C PRO A 132 -18.95 -12.09 13.72
N LEU A 133 -19.74 -11.02 13.73
CA LEU A 133 -20.36 -10.47 14.94
C LEU A 133 -21.24 -11.51 15.65
N SER A 134 -21.89 -12.38 14.88
CA SER A 134 -22.70 -13.50 15.39
C SER A 134 -21.92 -14.52 16.24
N SER A 135 -20.59 -14.53 16.15
CA SER A 135 -19.75 -15.37 17.00
C SER A 135 -19.70 -14.92 18.47
N GLY A 136 -20.06 -13.66 18.75
CA GLY A 136 -19.96 -13.06 20.09
C GLY A 136 -18.53 -12.85 20.61
N ILE A 137 -17.50 -13.08 19.78
CA ILE A 137 -16.10 -12.91 20.14
C ILE A 137 -15.55 -11.73 19.32
N PRO A 138 -14.96 -10.69 19.96
CA PRO A 138 -14.33 -9.61 19.23
C PRO A 138 -13.09 -10.09 18.48
N ASP A 139 -12.91 -9.64 17.24
CA ASP A 139 -11.66 -9.76 16.50
C ASP A 139 -10.86 -8.46 16.55
N THR A 140 -9.71 -8.43 15.88
CA THR A 140 -8.89 -7.23 15.72
C THR A 140 -8.66 -6.95 14.24
N ILE A 141 -8.68 -5.67 13.88
CA ILE A 141 -8.24 -5.18 12.58
C ILE A 141 -7.26 -4.03 12.77
N GLY A 142 -6.30 -3.89 11.85
CA GLY A 142 -5.48 -2.69 11.78
C GLY A 142 -5.99 -1.71 10.71
N ALA A 143 -5.82 -0.43 10.95
CA ALA A 143 -5.90 0.62 9.94
C ALA A 143 -4.55 1.36 9.91
N PHE A 144 -4.11 1.80 8.73
CA PHE A 144 -2.85 2.51 8.59
C PHE A 144 -2.90 3.64 7.56
N ALA A 145 -1.96 4.57 7.70
CA ALA A 145 -1.59 5.58 6.73
C ALA A 145 -0.07 5.82 6.77
N SER A 146 0.52 6.22 5.64
CA SER A 146 1.93 6.53 5.47
C SER A 146 2.04 7.71 4.50
N SER A 147 2.93 8.65 4.80
CA SER A 147 3.19 9.79 3.92
C SER A 147 4.62 10.29 4.07
N ILE A 148 5.13 10.83 2.97
CA ILE A 148 6.32 11.68 2.95
C ILE A 148 6.03 13.07 3.55
N ASP A 149 7.06 13.89 3.67
CA ASP A 149 6.88 15.32 3.90
C ASP A 149 6.40 16.02 2.61
N ALA A 150 5.32 16.81 2.69
CA ALA A 150 4.71 17.49 1.55
C ALA A 150 5.69 18.35 0.75
N ASP A 151 6.69 18.94 1.41
CA ASP A 151 7.69 19.78 0.76
C ASP A 151 8.54 19.01 -0.26
N MET A 152 8.62 17.68 -0.14
CA MET A 152 9.33 16.83 -1.09
C MET A 152 8.69 16.85 -2.49
N GLU A 153 7.37 17.04 -2.61
CA GLU A 153 6.68 17.02 -3.90
C GLU A 153 7.04 18.23 -4.78
N GLY A 154 7.40 19.36 -4.17
CA GLY A 154 7.81 20.59 -4.87
C GLY A 154 9.31 20.67 -5.16
N LEU A 155 10.10 19.64 -4.82
CA LEU A 155 11.54 19.68 -5.04
C LEU A 155 11.88 19.59 -6.54
N TYR A 156 12.85 20.40 -6.95
CA TYR A 156 13.40 20.40 -8.31
C TYR A 156 12.40 20.71 -9.44
N GLU A 157 11.32 21.46 -9.20
CA GLU A 157 10.33 21.83 -10.25
C GLU A 157 10.94 22.42 -11.54
N GLN A 158 12.11 23.06 -11.45
CA GLN A 158 12.82 23.64 -12.60
C GLN A 158 13.71 22.64 -13.37
N ASP A 159 13.88 21.41 -12.86
CA ASP A 159 14.65 20.32 -13.47
C ASP A 159 13.71 19.09 -13.62
N PRO A 160 13.04 18.92 -14.79
CA PRO A 160 12.02 17.90 -14.98
C PRO A 160 12.48 16.47 -14.67
N TYR A 161 13.76 16.17 -14.92
CA TYR A 161 14.33 14.86 -14.62
C TYR A 161 14.43 14.62 -13.11
N LYS A 162 15.01 15.57 -12.38
CA LYS A 162 15.14 15.43 -10.91
C LYS A 162 13.79 15.50 -10.22
N HIS A 163 12.86 16.31 -10.73
CA HIS A 163 11.50 16.38 -10.20
C HIS A 163 10.79 15.02 -10.31
N LEU A 164 10.80 14.40 -11.48
CA LEU A 164 10.25 13.06 -11.68
C LEU A 164 10.96 12.02 -10.81
N LEU A 165 12.28 12.13 -10.64
CA LEU A 165 13.06 11.25 -9.77
C LEU A 165 12.62 11.34 -8.32
N VAL A 166 12.46 12.57 -7.78
CA VAL A 166 11.97 12.75 -6.41
C VAL A 166 10.53 12.26 -6.28
N GLN A 167 9.63 12.58 -7.22
CA GLN A 167 8.25 12.08 -7.17
C GLN A 167 8.18 10.56 -7.15
N THR A 168 8.94 9.89 -8.04
CA THR A 168 9.00 8.42 -8.07
C THR A 168 9.54 7.87 -6.75
N LEU A 169 10.59 8.49 -6.19
CA LEU A 169 11.16 8.07 -4.91
C LEU A 169 10.21 8.32 -3.73
N SER A 170 9.46 9.43 -3.73
CA SER A 170 8.46 9.73 -2.71
C SER A 170 7.40 8.63 -2.63
N ASP A 171 6.87 8.20 -3.78
CA ASP A 171 5.92 7.07 -3.84
C ASP A 171 6.53 5.80 -3.25
N ARG A 172 7.78 5.49 -3.63
CA ARG A 172 8.49 4.31 -3.14
C ARG A 172 8.74 4.39 -1.63
N LEU A 173 9.04 5.57 -1.11
CA LEU A 173 9.32 5.81 0.31
C LEU A 173 8.06 5.64 1.17
N ALA A 174 6.91 6.14 0.71
CA ALA A 174 5.64 5.96 1.40
C ALA A 174 5.26 4.46 1.50
N GLU A 175 5.43 3.70 0.42
CA GLU A 175 5.22 2.24 0.41
C GLU A 175 6.24 1.48 1.28
N ALA A 176 7.53 1.84 1.19
CA ALA A 176 8.60 1.20 1.97
C ALA A 176 8.41 1.41 3.48
N ALA A 177 8.02 2.63 3.88
CA ALA A 177 7.69 2.92 5.28
C ALA A 177 6.45 2.13 5.75
N THR A 178 5.48 1.92 4.86
CA THR A 178 4.32 1.07 5.14
C THR A 178 4.73 -0.38 5.38
N GLU A 179 5.60 -0.95 4.55
CA GLU A 179 6.10 -2.33 4.73
C GLU A 179 6.85 -2.48 6.06
N LYS A 180 7.74 -1.54 6.37
CA LYS A 180 8.47 -1.54 7.64
C LYS A 180 7.56 -1.39 8.85
N MET A 181 6.58 -0.49 8.80
CA MET A 181 5.57 -0.33 9.85
C MET A 181 4.74 -1.62 9.99
N HIS A 182 4.37 -2.26 8.88
CA HIS A 182 3.61 -3.50 8.92
C HIS A 182 4.42 -4.62 9.58
N GLU A 183 5.72 -4.77 9.26
CA GLU A 183 6.61 -5.70 9.96
C GLU A 183 6.60 -5.46 11.49
N TYR A 184 6.75 -4.20 11.91
CA TYR A 184 6.66 -3.83 13.33
C TYR A 184 5.30 -4.17 13.94
N VAL A 185 4.20 -3.97 13.21
CA VAL A 185 2.85 -4.34 13.68
C VAL A 185 2.73 -5.85 13.85
N ARG A 186 3.19 -6.66 12.90
CA ARG A 186 3.10 -8.12 12.99
C ARG A 186 3.88 -8.68 14.18
N LYS A 187 5.09 -8.17 14.39
CA LYS A 187 6.04 -8.69 15.38
C LYS A 187 5.82 -8.13 16.78
N GLU A 188 5.55 -6.84 16.88
CA GLU A 188 5.56 -6.12 18.17
C GLU A 188 4.17 -5.61 18.55
N ALA A 189 3.57 -4.75 17.73
CA ALA A 189 2.38 -3.99 18.16
C ALA A 189 1.11 -4.86 18.24
N TRP A 190 0.86 -5.67 17.22
CA TRP A 190 -0.19 -6.70 17.21
C TRP A 190 0.37 -8.02 17.74
N GLY A 191 1.60 -8.36 17.35
CA GLY A 191 2.37 -9.43 17.95
C GLY A 191 1.84 -10.84 17.67
N TYR A 192 1.19 -11.05 16.52
CA TYR A 192 0.77 -12.38 16.07
C TYR A 192 1.90 -13.17 15.40
N ALA A 193 3.01 -12.53 15.04
CA ALA A 193 4.15 -13.14 14.38
C ALA A 193 5.49 -12.76 15.04
N LYS A 194 5.59 -12.88 16.38
CA LYS A 194 6.78 -12.47 17.16
C LYS A 194 8.09 -13.11 16.72
N GLU A 195 8.03 -14.36 16.28
CA GLU A 195 9.19 -15.15 15.86
C GLU A 195 9.52 -14.98 14.35
N GLU A 196 8.86 -14.05 13.65
CA GLU A 196 9.12 -13.78 12.23
C GLU A 196 10.55 -13.27 12.01
N ASN A 197 11.31 -14.01 11.20
CA ASN A 197 12.69 -13.69 10.82
C ASN A 197 12.86 -13.77 9.30
N LEU A 198 12.20 -12.85 8.59
CA LEU A 198 12.24 -12.77 7.13
C LEU A 198 13.28 -11.74 6.68
N GLY A 199 14.01 -12.06 5.61
CA GLY A 199 14.83 -11.07 4.93
C GLY A 199 13.98 -10.13 4.07
N ILE A 200 14.54 -8.97 3.68
CA ILE A 200 13.86 -8.00 2.80
C ILE A 200 13.29 -8.66 1.54
N ALA A 201 14.05 -9.55 0.89
CA ALA A 201 13.60 -10.22 -0.32
C ALA A 201 12.32 -11.05 -0.09
N ASP A 202 12.18 -11.67 1.08
CA ASP A 202 11.00 -12.45 1.45
C ASP A 202 9.81 -11.56 1.83
N LEU A 203 10.07 -10.41 2.48
CA LEU A 203 9.06 -9.40 2.77
C LEU A 203 8.45 -8.82 1.49
N LEU A 204 9.29 -8.48 0.50
CA LEU A 204 8.85 -7.90 -0.77
C LEU A 204 8.02 -8.85 -1.65
N VAL A 205 8.07 -10.16 -1.37
CA VAL A 205 7.21 -11.18 -1.98
C VAL A 205 6.16 -11.72 -1.00
N GLU A 206 5.91 -10.97 0.08
CA GLU A 206 4.78 -11.17 0.99
C GLU A 206 4.76 -12.55 1.69
N LYS A 207 5.93 -13.11 2.01
CA LYS A 207 6.05 -14.42 2.71
C LYS A 207 5.66 -14.40 4.20
N TYR A 208 5.11 -13.29 4.69
CA TYR A 208 4.61 -13.17 6.05
C TYR A 208 3.14 -13.57 6.15
N GLN A 209 2.66 -13.81 7.37
CA GLN A 209 1.25 -14.01 7.65
C GLN A 209 0.49 -12.68 7.59
N GLY A 210 -0.72 -12.68 7.03
CA GLY A 210 -1.61 -11.53 6.98
C GLY A 210 -1.40 -10.65 5.74
N ILE A 211 -2.30 -9.68 5.54
CA ILE A 211 -2.27 -8.76 4.40
C ILE A 211 -2.53 -7.33 4.83
N ARG A 212 -2.14 -6.36 3.99
CA ARG A 212 -2.41 -4.93 4.20
C ARG A 212 -3.03 -4.24 2.97
N PRO A 213 -4.27 -4.60 2.57
CA PRO A 213 -4.90 -4.02 1.38
C PRO A 213 -5.01 -2.49 1.50
N ALA A 214 -4.46 -1.81 0.51
CA ALA A 214 -4.49 -0.36 0.40
C ALA A 214 -5.64 0.10 -0.51
N VAL A 215 -6.10 1.32 -0.28
CA VAL A 215 -7.19 1.92 -1.06
C VAL A 215 -6.79 2.11 -2.53
N GLY A 216 -7.71 1.84 -3.45
CA GLY A 216 -7.48 1.90 -4.90
C GLY A 216 -6.86 0.64 -5.50
N TYR A 217 -6.39 -0.29 -4.67
CA TYR A 217 -5.90 -1.59 -5.15
C TYR A 217 -7.07 -2.55 -5.45
N PRO A 218 -6.84 -3.63 -6.22
CA PRO A 218 -7.91 -4.50 -6.69
C PRO A 218 -8.82 -5.11 -5.60
N SER A 219 -8.30 -5.30 -4.38
CA SER A 219 -9.06 -5.82 -3.23
C SER A 219 -9.88 -4.75 -2.49
N LEU A 220 -9.53 -3.47 -2.65
CA LEU A 220 -10.17 -2.33 -2.00
C LEU A 220 -10.24 -1.14 -2.99
N PRO A 221 -11.00 -1.26 -4.10
CA PRO A 221 -10.90 -0.34 -5.23
C PRO A 221 -11.57 1.02 -5.01
N ASP A 222 -12.51 1.13 -4.06
CA ASP A 222 -13.27 2.34 -3.80
C ASP A 222 -12.43 3.40 -3.09
N GLN A 223 -11.97 4.43 -3.82
CA GLN A 223 -11.19 5.52 -3.25
C GLN A 223 -11.92 6.34 -2.18
N SER A 224 -13.26 6.36 -2.20
CA SER A 224 -14.04 7.12 -1.22
C SER A 224 -13.95 6.54 0.19
N VAL A 225 -13.41 5.32 0.38
CA VAL A 225 -13.14 4.77 1.72
C VAL A 225 -12.04 5.53 2.45
N ASN A 226 -11.24 6.36 1.77
CA ASN A 226 -10.24 7.23 2.41
C ASN A 226 -10.87 8.10 3.50
N PHE A 227 -12.10 8.59 3.31
CA PHE A 227 -12.82 9.36 4.34
C PHE A 227 -13.11 8.54 5.61
N LEU A 228 -13.42 7.24 5.46
CA LEU A 228 -13.64 6.35 6.60
C LEU A 228 -12.33 6.06 7.32
N LEU A 229 -11.24 5.85 6.58
CA LEU A 229 -9.92 5.67 7.17
C LEU A 229 -9.44 6.94 7.89
N ASP A 230 -9.76 8.13 7.37
CA ASP A 230 -9.43 9.39 8.02
C ASP A 230 -10.25 9.60 9.31
N GLU A 231 -11.53 9.22 9.32
CA GLU A 231 -12.31 9.19 10.58
C GLU A 231 -11.69 8.25 11.63
N LEU A 232 -11.13 7.11 11.20
CA LEU A 232 -10.52 6.13 12.11
C LEU A 232 -9.15 6.55 12.63
N LEU A 233 -8.34 7.20 11.78
CA LEU A 233 -6.92 7.48 12.02
C LEU A 233 -6.64 8.93 12.40
N ASP A 234 -7.45 9.88 11.95
CA ASP A 234 -7.15 11.32 11.93
C ASP A 234 -5.81 11.59 11.22
N MET A 235 -5.77 11.40 9.90
CA MET A 235 -4.53 11.33 9.13
C MET A 235 -3.78 12.67 9.07
N LYS A 236 -4.46 13.79 9.37
CA LYS A 236 -3.82 15.11 9.50
C LYS A 236 -2.68 15.12 10.53
N GLN A 237 -2.69 14.20 11.48
CA GLN A 237 -1.61 14.01 12.46
C GLN A 237 -0.25 13.70 11.82
N ILE A 238 -0.25 13.11 10.62
CA ILE A 238 0.97 12.86 9.83
C ILE A 238 1.03 13.71 8.56
N GLY A 239 0.25 14.80 8.48
CA GLY A 239 0.29 15.76 7.38
C GLY A 239 -0.57 15.38 6.16
N ILE A 240 -1.33 14.28 6.22
CA ILE A 240 -2.22 13.90 5.12
C ILE A 240 -3.53 14.71 5.20
N SER A 241 -3.95 15.25 4.08
CA SER A 241 -5.27 15.86 3.88
C SER A 241 -6.02 15.17 2.75
N LEU A 242 -7.35 15.22 2.78
CA LEU A 242 -8.19 14.66 1.73
C LEU A 242 -8.81 15.79 0.91
N THR A 243 -8.77 15.64 -0.41
CA THR A 243 -9.58 16.46 -1.32
C THR A 243 -11.07 16.13 -1.17
N GLU A 244 -11.94 16.94 -1.76
CA GLU A 244 -13.39 16.70 -1.80
C GLU A 244 -13.79 15.34 -2.39
N ASN A 245 -12.93 14.76 -3.24
CA ASN A 245 -13.15 13.45 -3.87
C ASN A 245 -12.40 12.32 -3.14
N GLY A 246 -11.76 12.60 -2.01
CA GLY A 246 -11.08 11.60 -1.19
C GLY A 246 -9.66 11.26 -1.66
N ALA A 247 -9.13 11.93 -2.68
CA ALA A 247 -7.70 11.81 -3.02
C ALA A 247 -6.84 12.40 -1.88
N MET A 248 -5.73 11.73 -1.55
CA MET A 248 -4.80 12.17 -0.51
C MET A 248 -3.81 13.20 -1.02
N TYR A 249 -3.46 14.15 -0.17
CA TYR A 249 -2.32 15.06 -0.32
C TYR A 249 -1.46 14.99 0.96
N PRO A 250 -0.14 14.77 0.88
CA PRO A 250 0.69 14.59 -0.33
C PRO A 250 0.23 13.42 -1.22
N HIS A 251 0.44 13.51 -2.53
CA HIS A 251 0.14 12.44 -3.48
C HIS A 251 0.89 11.15 -3.14
N ALA A 252 2.15 11.26 -2.71
CA ALA A 252 2.93 10.14 -2.18
C ALA A 252 2.48 9.76 -0.76
N SER A 253 1.22 9.34 -0.64
CA SER A 253 0.61 8.81 0.58
C SER A 253 -0.09 7.49 0.30
N VAL A 254 -0.10 6.60 1.28
CA VAL A 254 -0.76 5.29 1.21
C VAL A 254 -1.58 5.09 2.47
N CYS A 255 -2.81 4.59 2.36
CA CYS A 255 -3.59 4.16 3.51
C CYS A 255 -4.39 2.89 3.19
N GLY A 256 -4.81 2.19 4.24
CA GLY A 256 -5.52 0.93 4.11
C GLY A 256 -5.81 0.23 5.42
N LEU A 257 -6.08 -1.07 5.32
CA LEU A 257 -6.39 -1.96 6.44
C LEU A 257 -5.29 -3.01 6.60
N MET A 258 -5.19 -3.65 7.77
CA MET A 258 -4.32 -4.78 8.06
C MET A 258 -5.13 -5.94 8.64
N PHE A 259 -4.94 -7.13 8.07
CA PHE A 259 -5.61 -8.36 8.47
C PHE A 259 -4.57 -9.37 8.93
N SER A 260 -4.85 -10.08 10.03
CA SER A 260 -3.93 -11.06 10.62
C SER A 260 -4.30 -12.51 10.33
N HIS A 261 -5.49 -12.76 9.76
CA HIS A 261 -5.97 -14.12 9.51
C HIS A 261 -5.00 -14.88 8.59
N PRO A 262 -4.54 -16.09 8.93
CA PRO A 262 -3.50 -16.78 8.18
C PRO A 262 -3.90 -17.17 6.75
N ALA A 263 -5.20 -17.25 6.47
CA ALA A 263 -5.73 -17.49 5.13
C ALA A 263 -6.12 -16.21 4.37
N SER A 264 -5.85 -15.02 4.92
CA SER A 264 -6.12 -13.77 4.19
C SER A 264 -5.19 -13.67 2.99
N GLU A 265 -5.74 -13.33 1.84
CA GLU A 265 -4.97 -13.19 0.60
C GLU A 265 -5.40 -11.94 -0.18
N TYR A 266 -4.50 -11.41 -0.99
CA TYR A 266 -4.84 -10.39 -1.96
C TYR A 266 -5.66 -10.98 -3.10
N PHE A 267 -6.74 -10.31 -3.48
CA PHE A 267 -7.59 -10.70 -4.59
C PHE A 267 -8.08 -9.47 -5.35
N SER A 268 -8.56 -9.66 -6.58
CA SER A 268 -9.26 -8.61 -7.33
C SER A 268 -10.75 -8.79 -7.18
N VAL A 269 -11.47 -7.77 -6.69
CA VAL A 269 -12.95 -7.76 -6.66
C VAL A 269 -13.52 -8.01 -8.06
N GLY A 270 -12.89 -7.41 -9.08
CA GLY A 270 -13.31 -7.56 -10.47
C GLY A 270 -14.59 -6.77 -10.77
N LYS A 271 -15.40 -7.29 -11.70
CA LYS A 271 -16.65 -6.67 -12.11
C LYS A 271 -17.80 -7.01 -11.17
N ILE A 272 -18.56 -6.00 -10.77
CA ILE A 272 -19.76 -6.10 -9.94
C ILE A 272 -21.02 -5.77 -10.75
N GLY A 273 -22.10 -6.46 -10.43
CA GLY A 273 -23.44 -6.22 -10.94
C GLY A 273 -24.12 -5.03 -10.27
N GLU A 274 -25.24 -4.63 -10.86
CA GLU A 274 -26.05 -3.50 -10.38
C GLU A 274 -26.60 -3.75 -8.97
N ASP A 275 -26.93 -4.99 -8.65
CA ASP A 275 -27.45 -5.41 -7.34
C ASP A 275 -26.47 -5.09 -6.20
N GLN A 276 -25.19 -5.41 -6.39
CA GLN A 276 -24.14 -5.12 -5.42
C GLN A 276 -23.83 -3.62 -5.39
N LEU A 277 -23.86 -2.93 -6.54
CA LEU A 277 -23.67 -1.48 -6.57
C LEU A 277 -24.75 -0.76 -5.75
N GLU A 278 -26.02 -1.12 -5.92
CA GLU A 278 -27.15 -0.55 -5.17
C GLU A 278 -27.03 -0.83 -3.66
N ASP A 279 -26.72 -2.08 -3.29
CA ASP A 279 -26.51 -2.47 -1.90
C ASP A 279 -25.32 -1.71 -1.26
N TYR A 280 -24.17 -1.69 -1.93
CA TYR A 280 -22.96 -1.02 -1.46
C TYR A 280 -23.19 0.48 -1.32
N THR A 281 -23.88 1.10 -2.28
CA THR A 281 -24.25 2.52 -2.26
C THR A 281 -25.08 2.85 -1.02
N ARG A 282 -26.10 2.03 -0.72
CA ARG A 282 -26.92 2.18 0.49
C ARG A 282 -26.08 2.04 1.76
N ARG A 283 -25.20 1.03 1.83
CA ARG A 283 -24.31 0.81 3.00
C ARG A 283 -23.30 1.94 3.19
N ARG A 284 -22.82 2.55 2.11
CA ARG A 284 -21.94 3.74 2.14
C ARG A 284 -22.68 5.03 2.49
N GLY A 285 -24.01 5.07 2.39
CA GLY A 285 -24.79 6.30 2.57
C GLY A 285 -24.51 7.37 1.51
N LYS A 286 -24.11 6.97 0.31
CA LYS A 286 -23.78 7.85 -0.83
C LYS A 286 -24.83 7.77 -1.92
N SER A 287 -24.79 8.69 -2.88
CA SER A 287 -25.63 8.58 -4.08
C SER A 287 -25.06 7.54 -5.05
N ILE A 288 -25.94 6.93 -5.85
CA ILE A 288 -25.52 5.93 -6.84
C ILE A 288 -24.64 6.55 -7.92
N GLU A 289 -24.91 7.80 -8.31
CA GLU A 289 -24.12 8.55 -9.29
C GLU A 289 -22.70 8.80 -8.78
N GLU A 290 -22.55 9.12 -7.49
CA GLU A 290 -21.25 9.27 -6.85
C GLU A 290 -20.50 7.94 -6.84
N MET A 291 -21.16 6.85 -6.41
CA MET A 291 -20.52 5.54 -6.34
C MET A 291 -20.12 4.97 -7.70
N ARG A 292 -20.90 5.25 -8.75
CA ARG A 292 -20.54 4.88 -10.13
C ARG A 292 -19.24 5.54 -10.60
N LYS A 293 -18.93 6.75 -10.13
CA LYS A 293 -17.65 7.41 -10.46
C LYS A 293 -16.49 6.70 -9.81
N PHE A 294 -16.59 6.40 -8.51
CA PHE A 294 -15.53 5.69 -7.77
C PHE A 294 -15.33 4.26 -8.25
N LEU A 295 -16.40 3.57 -8.65
CA LEU A 295 -16.38 2.17 -9.06
C LEU A 295 -16.40 1.98 -10.57
N ALA A 296 -16.17 3.02 -11.38
CA ALA A 296 -16.29 2.96 -12.84
C ALA A 296 -15.49 1.79 -13.47
N ALA A 297 -14.30 1.50 -12.95
CA ALA A 297 -13.47 0.39 -13.41
C ALA A 297 -14.05 -1.00 -13.04
N ASN A 298 -14.91 -1.07 -12.01
CA ASN A 298 -15.50 -2.28 -11.46
C ASN A 298 -16.93 -2.54 -11.93
N LEU A 299 -17.58 -1.64 -12.67
CA LEU A 299 -18.95 -1.90 -13.18
C LEU A 299 -18.93 -2.80 -14.41
N GLN A 300 -19.90 -3.73 -14.49
CA GLN A 300 -20.18 -4.55 -15.68
C GLN A 300 -20.58 -3.72 -16.90
#